data_AF-K1U0Q6-F1
#
_entry.id   AF-K1U0Q6-F1
#
_cell.length_a   1.000
_cell.length_b   1.000
_cell.length_c   1.000
_cell.angle_alpha   90.00
_cell.angle_beta   90.00
_cell.angle_gamma   90.00
#
_symmetry.space_group_name_H-M   'P 1'
#
loop_
_entity.id
_entity.type
_entity.pdbx_description
1 polymer ?
#
loop_
_entity_poly.entity_id
_entity_poly.type
_entity_poly.pdbx_seq_one_letter_code
_entity_poly.pdbx_strand_id
1 'polypeptide(L)'
;YEKNMTAERGDGEDVSLISVASREAQYMYLLDVAKTAKTETAFLYRDNESAIVLVDLFLRNNVQFKLRKPEMNFFEVHIVKDIVAFLSLAINNHDARQLDQICNKGILYLKEKQRYWAIQNCYKKHISVFDAIDEQMQYVAPCYRNRSSQFRDIITEVSKASPVKAISILLESGYEAYLSEKHFDTGKIEILQILAKQEPTIEGFLNRLRDLERLLKQGLLPNMKAQSSSQQSIQAKA
;
A
#
# COMPACT_ATOMS: atom_id res chain seq x y z
N TYR A 1 -10.88 43.39 14.99
CA TYR A 1 -12.30 42.97 14.85
C TYR A 1 -12.46 41.66 15.58
N GLU A 2 -13.31 41.62 16.62
CA GLU A 2 -13.68 40.40 17.32
C GLU A 2 -14.81 39.69 16.56
N LYS A 3 -14.66 38.38 16.35
CA LYS A 3 -15.72 37.53 15.77
C LYS A 3 -16.45 36.84 16.91
N ASN A 4 -17.69 37.25 17.14
CA ASN A 4 -18.58 36.56 18.06
C ASN A 4 -19.37 35.49 17.29
N MET A 5 -19.07 34.21 17.57
CA MET A 5 -19.82 33.06 17.06
C MET A 5 -20.89 32.69 18.07
N THR A 6 -22.16 32.71 17.67
CA THR A 6 -23.29 32.27 18.50
C THR A 6 -24.03 31.16 17.78
N ALA A 7 -24.40 30.10 18.51
CA ALA A 7 -25.16 28.98 17.95
C ALA A 7 -26.66 29.33 17.90
N GLU A 8 -27.31 29.05 16.78
CA GLU A 8 -28.77 29.24 16.62
C GLU A 8 -29.56 28.03 17.15
N ARG A 9 -28.92 26.86 17.21
CA ARG A 9 -29.50 25.62 17.77
C ARG A 9 -29.10 25.48 19.24
N GLY A 10 -29.97 24.88 20.04
CA GLY A 10 -29.66 24.50 21.43
C GLY A 10 -28.64 23.37 21.51
N ASP A 11 -28.31 22.97 22.74
CA ASP A 11 -27.34 21.90 23.00
C ASP A 11 -27.78 20.57 22.37
N GLY A 12 -26.86 19.93 21.66
CA GLY A 12 -27.03 18.61 21.08
C GLY A 12 -26.46 17.51 21.97
N GLU A 13 -26.23 16.33 21.38
CA GLU A 13 -25.45 15.29 22.04
C GLU A 13 -24.01 15.76 22.30
N ASP A 14 -23.44 15.30 23.42
CA ASP A 14 -22.07 15.62 23.78
C ASP A 14 -21.06 15.07 22.75
N VAL A 15 -20.04 15.87 22.47
CA VAL A 15 -18.91 15.42 21.65
C VAL A 15 -18.11 14.39 22.44
N SER A 16 -18.01 13.18 21.91
CA SER A 16 -17.20 12.12 22.51
C SER A 16 -15.80 12.05 21.89
N LEU A 17 -14.80 11.87 22.75
CA LEU A 17 -13.45 11.50 22.34
C LEU A 17 -13.23 10.02 22.63
N ILE A 18 -12.94 9.24 21.60
CA ILE A 18 -12.74 7.79 21.69
C ILE A 18 -11.26 7.49 21.55
N SER A 19 -10.66 6.99 22.63
CA SER A 19 -9.28 6.53 22.64
C SER A 19 -9.21 5.07 22.22
N VAL A 20 -8.32 4.76 21.27
CA VAL A 20 -8.09 3.41 20.74
C VAL A 20 -6.61 3.05 20.87
N ALA A 21 -6.31 1.77 21.00
CA ALA A 21 -4.95 1.29 21.28
C ALA A 21 -3.97 1.40 20.09
N SER A 22 -4.49 1.48 18.87
CA SER A 22 -3.67 1.57 17.66
C SER A 22 -4.46 2.19 16.51
N ARG A 23 -3.76 2.60 15.45
CA ARG A 23 -4.40 3.08 14.22
C ARG A 23 -5.21 1.99 13.53
N GLU A 24 -4.77 0.73 13.59
CA GLU A 24 -5.56 -0.40 13.11
C GLU A 24 -6.88 -0.52 13.88
N ALA A 25 -6.84 -0.44 15.22
CA ALA A 25 -8.04 -0.45 16.05
C ALA A 25 -8.97 0.73 15.73
N GLN A 26 -8.41 1.90 15.40
CA GLN A 26 -9.18 3.04 14.91
C GLN A 26 -9.96 2.69 13.64
N TYR A 27 -9.30 2.13 12.61
CA TYR A 27 -9.97 1.79 11.35
C TYR A 27 -11.05 0.72 11.53
N MET A 28 -10.80 -0.28 12.39
CA MET A 28 -11.80 -1.30 12.70
C MET A 28 -13.01 -0.73 13.44
N TYR A 29 -12.79 0.20 14.36
CA TYR A 29 -13.86 0.95 15.02
C TYR A 29 -14.68 1.77 14.00
N LEU A 30 -14.02 2.51 13.10
CA LEU A 30 -14.70 3.29 12.07
C LEU A 30 -15.50 2.41 11.08
N LEU A 31 -15.01 1.20 10.79
CA LEU A 31 -15.76 0.22 10.02
C LEU A 31 -17.06 -0.21 10.73
N ASP A 32 -17.00 -0.45 12.03
CA ASP A 32 -18.18 -0.81 12.82
C ASP A 32 -19.21 0.34 12.88
N VAL A 33 -18.74 1.57 13.08
CA VAL A 33 -19.56 2.78 12.96
C VAL A 33 -20.23 2.86 11.59
N ALA A 34 -19.48 2.63 10.51
CA ALA A 34 -20.03 2.68 9.16
C ALA A 34 -21.07 1.58 8.88
N LYS A 35 -20.90 0.37 9.44
CA LYS A 35 -21.85 -0.74 9.31
C LYS A 35 -23.15 -0.52 10.06
N THR A 36 -23.10 0.20 11.18
CA THR A 36 -24.23 0.38 12.10
C THR A 36 -24.88 1.76 12.01
N ALA A 37 -24.34 2.65 11.18
CA ALA A 37 -24.84 4.01 10.96
C ALA A 37 -26.32 4.01 10.54
N LYS A 38 -27.15 4.70 11.31
CA LYS A 38 -28.59 4.90 11.03
C LYS A 38 -28.89 6.24 10.37
N THR A 39 -27.90 7.14 10.37
CA THR A 39 -28.00 8.51 9.86
C THR A 39 -26.84 8.79 8.92
N GLU A 40 -26.96 9.86 8.13
CA GLU A 40 -25.87 10.31 7.26
C GLU A 40 -24.61 10.58 8.09
N THR A 41 -23.56 9.82 7.82
CA THR A 41 -22.31 9.84 8.57
C THR A 41 -21.17 10.22 7.65
N ALA A 42 -20.34 11.17 8.07
CA ALA A 42 -19.17 11.63 7.33
C ALA A 42 -17.89 11.38 8.12
N PHE A 43 -16.92 10.70 7.49
CA PHE A 43 -15.58 10.53 8.05
C PHE A 43 -14.66 11.63 7.54
N LEU A 44 -14.10 12.42 8.47
CA LEU A 44 -13.14 13.47 8.17
C LEU A 44 -11.74 13.01 8.57
N TYR A 45 -10.77 13.28 7.71
CA TYR A 45 -9.37 12.90 7.90
C TYR A 45 -8.47 14.07 7.49
N ARG A 46 -7.29 14.13 8.10
CA ARG A 46 -6.29 15.17 7.82
C ARG A 46 -5.67 14.99 6.43
N ASP A 47 -5.28 13.77 6.11
CA ASP A 47 -4.56 13.43 4.88
C ASP A 47 -5.39 12.45 4.04
N ASN A 48 -5.53 12.73 2.74
CA ASN A 48 -6.34 11.92 1.83
C ASN A 48 -5.92 10.45 1.82
N GLU A 49 -4.62 10.19 1.93
CA GLU A 49 -4.06 8.85 1.91
C GLU A 49 -4.53 7.98 3.08
N SER A 50 -4.90 8.58 4.23
CA SER A 50 -5.45 7.82 5.36
C SER A 50 -6.78 7.15 5.02
N ALA A 51 -7.50 7.66 4.03
CA ALA A 51 -8.78 7.09 3.63
C ALA A 51 -8.63 5.79 2.84
N ILE A 52 -7.45 5.44 2.32
CA ILE A 52 -7.28 4.22 1.52
C ILE A 52 -7.62 2.95 2.32
N VAL A 53 -7.28 2.93 3.61
CA VAL A 53 -7.61 1.80 4.50
C VAL A 53 -9.12 1.69 4.69
N LEU A 54 -9.81 2.82 4.90
CA LEU A 54 -11.27 2.84 5.00
C LEU A 54 -11.94 2.41 3.70
N VAL A 55 -11.45 2.90 2.55
CA VAL A 55 -11.92 2.48 1.22
C VAL A 55 -11.76 0.98 1.06
N ASP A 56 -10.60 0.42 1.39
CA ASP A 56 -10.35 -1.01 1.34
C ASP A 56 -11.32 -1.81 2.22
N LEU A 57 -11.45 -1.40 3.49
CA LEU A 57 -12.33 -2.03 4.45
C LEU A 57 -13.79 -1.96 4.02
N PHE A 58 -14.26 -0.81 3.54
CA PHE A 58 -15.64 -0.64 3.09
C PHE A 58 -15.94 -1.51 1.87
N LEU A 59 -15.04 -1.56 0.90
CA LEU A 59 -15.17 -2.44 -0.27
C LEU A 59 -15.23 -3.92 0.14
N ARG A 60 -14.36 -4.38 1.03
CA ARG A 60 -14.35 -5.77 1.52
C ARG A 60 -15.62 -6.14 2.28
N ASN A 61 -16.23 -5.17 2.96
CA ASN A 61 -17.39 -5.37 3.83
C ASN A 61 -18.72 -4.95 3.17
N ASN A 62 -18.72 -4.64 1.87
CA ASN A 62 -19.90 -4.17 1.13
C ASN A 62 -20.60 -2.96 1.79
N VAL A 63 -19.82 -2.08 2.43
CA VAL A 63 -20.33 -0.82 2.98
C VAL A 63 -20.46 0.18 1.85
N GLN A 64 -21.63 0.79 1.68
CA GLN A 64 -21.83 1.84 0.69
C GLN A 64 -21.22 3.15 1.18
N PHE A 65 -20.43 3.81 0.34
CA PHE A 65 -19.80 5.08 0.67
C PHE A 65 -19.62 5.96 -0.57
N LYS A 66 -19.35 7.24 -0.33
CA LYS A 66 -18.98 8.21 -1.37
C LYS A 66 -17.68 8.90 -1.00
N LEU A 67 -16.74 8.95 -1.93
CA LEU A 67 -15.47 9.66 -1.77
C LEU A 67 -15.55 11.03 -2.45
N ARG A 68 -15.42 12.12 -1.67
CA ARG A 68 -15.58 13.49 -2.19
C ARG A 68 -14.40 13.96 -3.03
N LYS A 69 -13.21 13.40 -2.81
CA LYS A 69 -11.98 13.69 -3.57
C LYS A 69 -11.22 12.37 -3.79
N PRO A 70 -11.42 11.68 -4.91
CA PRO A 70 -10.77 10.39 -5.18
C PRO A 70 -9.30 10.51 -5.57
N GLU A 71 -8.84 11.73 -5.89
CA GLU A 71 -7.44 12.02 -6.20
C GLU A 71 -6.57 11.78 -4.97
N MET A 72 -5.89 10.64 -4.97
CA MET A 72 -4.93 10.22 -3.97
C MET A 72 -3.65 9.79 -4.67
N ASN A 73 -2.55 10.49 -4.40
CA ASN A 73 -1.23 10.16 -4.96
C ASN A 73 -0.52 9.05 -4.17
N PHE A 74 -1.25 8.28 -3.34
CA PHE A 74 -0.67 7.25 -2.47
C PHE A 74 0.22 6.28 -3.24
N PHE A 75 -0.29 5.73 -4.35
CA PHE A 75 0.45 4.77 -5.20
C PHE A 75 1.61 5.41 -5.98
N GLU A 76 1.59 6.74 -6.12
CA GLU A 76 2.66 7.47 -6.79
C GLU A 76 3.86 7.75 -5.87
N VAL A 77 3.67 7.61 -4.56
CA VAL A 77 4.71 7.90 -3.57
C VAL A 77 5.82 6.85 -3.63
N HIS A 78 7.06 7.33 -3.60
CA HIS A 78 8.27 6.51 -3.69
C HIS A 78 8.28 5.34 -2.69
N ILE A 79 7.91 5.55 -1.42
CA ILE A 79 7.90 4.47 -0.41
C ILE A 79 6.97 3.33 -0.82
N VAL A 80 5.78 3.66 -1.34
CA VAL A 80 4.80 2.68 -1.79
C VAL A 80 5.34 1.93 -3.01
N LYS A 81 5.86 2.66 -3.99
CA LYS A 81 6.47 2.07 -5.18
C LYS A 81 7.64 1.14 -4.82
N ASP A 82 8.47 1.53 -3.86
CA ASP A 82 9.65 0.76 -3.46
C ASP A 82 9.29 -0.53 -2.75
N ILE A 83 8.32 -0.50 -1.83
CA ILE A 83 7.79 -1.73 -1.22
C ILE A 83 7.17 -2.64 -2.29
N VAL A 84 6.37 -2.08 -3.21
CA VAL A 84 5.82 -2.82 -4.34
C VAL A 84 6.93 -3.44 -5.18
N ALA A 85 8.03 -2.73 -5.41
CA ALA A 85 9.15 -3.23 -6.21
C ALA A 85 9.93 -4.34 -5.50
N PHE A 86 10.23 -4.20 -4.21
CA PHE A 86 10.85 -5.27 -3.40
C PHE A 86 10.00 -6.54 -3.41
N LEU A 87 8.70 -6.40 -3.14
CA LEU A 87 7.75 -7.53 -3.11
C LEU A 87 7.59 -8.16 -4.50
N SER A 88 7.52 -7.33 -5.56
CA SER A 88 7.43 -7.82 -6.94
C SER A 88 8.69 -8.59 -7.34
N LEU A 89 9.87 -8.15 -6.90
CA LEU A 89 11.12 -8.86 -7.15
C LEU A 89 11.20 -10.20 -6.39
N ALA A 90 10.64 -10.25 -5.18
CA ALA A 90 10.55 -11.49 -4.40
C ALA A 90 9.67 -12.55 -5.08
N ILE A 91 8.64 -12.14 -5.83
CA ILE A 91 7.80 -13.03 -6.63
C ILE A 91 8.45 -13.36 -7.99
N ASN A 92 9.04 -12.35 -8.64
CA ASN A 92 9.69 -12.50 -9.94
C ASN A 92 11.12 -11.95 -9.91
N ASN A 93 12.08 -12.83 -9.65
CA ASN A 93 13.50 -12.50 -9.59
C ASN A 93 14.16 -12.28 -10.97
N HIS A 94 13.41 -12.26 -12.08
CA HIS A 94 13.92 -11.91 -13.40
C HIS A 94 13.52 -10.48 -13.85
N ASP A 95 12.73 -9.75 -13.05
CA ASP A 95 12.32 -8.38 -13.40
C ASP A 95 13.40 -7.35 -13.01
N ALA A 96 14.32 -7.10 -13.96
CA ALA A 96 15.40 -6.14 -13.79
C ALA A 96 14.93 -4.69 -13.57
N ARG A 97 13.68 -4.34 -13.92
CA ARG A 97 13.12 -3.01 -13.62
C ARG A 97 12.92 -2.81 -12.12
N GLN A 98 12.53 -3.87 -11.41
CA GLN A 98 12.37 -3.81 -9.96
C GLN A 98 13.74 -3.65 -9.29
N LEU A 99 14.76 -4.39 -9.75
CA LEU A 99 16.13 -4.21 -9.28
C LEU A 99 16.59 -2.76 -9.47
N ASP A 100 16.37 -2.19 -10.65
CA ASP A 100 16.75 -0.81 -10.95
C ASP A 100 16.11 0.19 -9.98
N GLN A 101 14.84 -0.03 -9.65
CA GLN A 101 14.10 0.85 -8.75
C GLN A 101 14.59 0.79 -7.30
N ILE A 102 14.93 -0.40 -6.79
CA ILE A 102 15.27 -0.62 -5.37
C ILE A 102 16.78 -0.58 -5.08
N CYS A 103 17.62 -0.61 -6.10
CA CYS A 103 19.07 -0.58 -5.92
C CYS A 103 19.49 0.68 -5.17
N ASN A 104 20.41 0.52 -4.20
CA ASN A 104 20.93 1.58 -3.33
C ASN A 104 19.90 2.19 -2.36
N LYS A 105 18.79 1.47 -2.09
CA LYS A 105 17.79 1.86 -1.09
C LYS A 105 17.91 1.00 0.17
N GLY A 106 19.09 1.03 0.78
CA GLY A 106 19.38 0.35 2.05
C GLY A 106 19.90 -1.08 1.90
N ILE A 107 19.09 -2.00 1.37
CA ILE A 107 19.37 -3.44 1.42
C ILE A 107 20.54 -3.85 0.50
N LEU A 108 20.60 -3.31 -0.71
CA LEU A 108 21.64 -3.60 -1.71
C LEU A 108 22.34 -2.32 -2.12
N TYR A 109 23.68 -2.32 -2.13
CA TYR A 109 24.47 -1.23 -2.67
C TYR A 109 25.39 -1.68 -3.82
N LEU A 110 25.17 -1.11 -5.00
CA LEU A 110 25.98 -1.23 -6.21
C LEU A 110 26.45 0.13 -6.70
N LYS A 111 27.70 0.21 -7.15
CA LYS A 111 28.20 1.37 -7.90
C LYS A 111 27.46 1.46 -9.24
N GLU A 112 27.42 2.65 -9.82
CA GLU A 112 26.72 2.92 -11.08
C GLU A 112 27.05 1.92 -12.20
N LYS A 113 28.34 1.69 -12.47
CA LYS A 113 28.78 0.71 -13.49
C LYS A 113 28.31 -0.72 -13.18
N GLN A 114 28.29 -1.11 -11.90
CA GLN A 114 27.84 -2.46 -11.50
C GLN A 114 26.33 -2.60 -11.67
N ARG A 115 25.55 -1.62 -11.21
CA ARG A 115 24.09 -1.58 -11.42
C ARG A 115 23.76 -1.65 -12.91
N TYR A 116 24.42 -0.83 -13.73
CA TYR A 116 24.24 -0.83 -15.18
C TYR A 116 24.45 -2.23 -15.78
N TRP A 117 25.60 -2.86 -15.51
CA TRP A 117 25.89 -4.17 -16.08
C TRP A 117 25.04 -5.30 -15.51
N ALA A 118 24.66 -5.25 -14.23
CA ALA A 118 23.72 -6.21 -13.65
C ALA A 118 22.37 -6.17 -14.39
N ILE A 119 21.81 -4.98 -14.59
CA ILE A 119 20.54 -4.80 -15.30
C ILE A 119 20.67 -5.25 -16.77
N GLN A 120 21.74 -4.82 -17.45
CA GLN A 120 21.97 -5.21 -18.85
C GLN A 120 22.15 -6.72 -19.00
N ASN A 121 22.82 -7.38 -18.06
CA ASN A 121 23.04 -8.82 -18.11
C ASN A 121 21.76 -9.60 -17.84
N CYS A 122 20.85 -9.13 -16.97
CA CYS A 122 19.52 -9.72 -16.82
C CYS A 122 18.81 -9.80 -18.17
N TYR A 123 18.79 -8.70 -18.94
CA TYR A 123 18.14 -8.66 -20.25
C TYR A 123 18.86 -9.46 -21.32
N LYS A 124 20.19 -9.33 -21.42
CA LYS A 124 20.97 -9.96 -22.50
C LYS A 124 21.14 -11.46 -22.32
N LYS A 125 21.25 -11.92 -21.08
CA LYS A 125 21.55 -13.32 -20.75
C LYS A 125 20.34 -14.09 -20.23
N HIS A 126 19.21 -13.40 -19.99
CA HIS A 126 18.00 -14.00 -19.41
C HIS A 126 18.25 -14.72 -18.09
N ILE A 127 19.14 -14.16 -17.26
CA ILE A 127 19.47 -14.68 -15.93
C ILE A 127 18.72 -13.92 -14.85
N SER A 128 18.64 -14.50 -13.65
CA SER A 128 18.04 -13.84 -12.49
C SER A 128 18.82 -12.59 -12.09
N VAL A 129 18.16 -11.67 -11.39
CA VAL A 129 18.82 -10.47 -10.84
C VAL A 129 19.97 -10.86 -9.92
N PHE A 130 19.86 -11.96 -9.19
CA PHE A 130 20.89 -12.38 -8.25
C PHE A 130 22.14 -12.84 -8.97
N ASP A 131 21.99 -13.64 -10.02
CA ASP A 131 23.14 -14.12 -10.81
C ASP A 131 23.79 -12.97 -11.57
N ALA A 132 22.99 -12.01 -12.05
CA ALA A 132 23.53 -10.81 -12.68
C ALA A 132 24.32 -9.92 -11.71
N ILE A 133 23.89 -9.83 -10.44
CA ILE A 133 24.62 -9.13 -9.38
C ILE A 133 25.91 -9.89 -9.03
N ASP A 134 25.87 -11.22 -8.95
CA ASP A 134 27.05 -12.07 -8.69
C ASP A 134 28.15 -11.85 -9.73
N GLU A 135 27.78 -11.75 -11.00
CA GLU A 135 28.74 -11.43 -12.07
C GLU A 135 29.44 -10.07 -11.86
N GLN A 136 28.82 -9.13 -11.14
CA GLN A 136 29.44 -7.85 -10.82
C GLN A 136 30.29 -7.89 -9.56
N MET A 137 30.08 -8.90 -8.69
CA MET A 137 30.83 -9.03 -7.44
C MET A 137 32.31 -9.37 -7.67
N GLN A 138 32.69 -9.92 -8.83
CA GLN A 138 34.11 -10.12 -9.17
C GLN A 138 34.90 -8.80 -9.22
N TYR A 139 34.23 -7.68 -9.51
CA TYR A 139 34.83 -6.35 -9.62
C TYR A 139 34.74 -5.52 -8.32
N VAL A 140 34.31 -6.12 -7.19
CA VAL A 140 34.39 -5.49 -5.86
C VAL A 140 35.53 -6.07 -5.03
N ALA A 141 35.98 -5.28 -4.04
CA ALA A 141 36.89 -5.76 -3.02
C ALA A 141 36.29 -6.99 -2.29
N PRO A 142 37.11 -7.96 -1.86
CA PRO A 142 36.64 -9.20 -1.25
C PRO A 142 35.62 -9.03 -0.12
N CYS A 143 35.78 -8.00 0.72
CA CYS A 143 34.90 -7.69 1.84
C CYS A 143 33.45 -7.32 1.46
N TYR A 144 33.19 -7.03 0.18
CA TYR A 144 31.86 -6.65 -0.32
C TYR A 144 31.22 -7.71 -1.22
N ARG A 145 31.89 -8.84 -1.47
CA ARG A 145 31.37 -9.90 -2.36
C ARG A 145 30.14 -10.60 -1.81
N ASN A 146 29.98 -10.62 -0.48
CA ASN A 146 28.83 -11.21 0.20
C ASN A 146 27.53 -10.39 0.02
N ARG A 147 27.58 -9.16 -0.51
CA ARG A 147 26.38 -8.33 -0.70
C ARG A 147 25.33 -9.02 -1.57
N SER A 148 25.77 -9.73 -2.60
CA SER A 148 24.86 -10.43 -3.51
C SER A 148 24.15 -11.59 -2.79
N SER A 149 24.89 -12.42 -2.05
CA SER A 149 24.30 -13.52 -1.28
C SER A 149 23.39 -13.00 -0.17
N GLN A 150 23.80 -11.95 0.55
CA GLN A 150 22.96 -11.31 1.58
C GLN A 150 21.65 -10.80 0.99
N PHE A 151 21.70 -10.09 -0.14
CA PHE A 151 20.50 -9.61 -0.81
C PHE A 151 19.61 -10.76 -1.28
N ARG A 152 20.21 -11.82 -1.85
CA ARG A 152 19.50 -13.04 -2.27
C ARG A 152 18.80 -13.70 -1.09
N ASP A 153 19.47 -13.83 0.06
CA ASP A 153 18.93 -14.45 1.26
C ASP A 153 17.71 -13.67 1.78
N ILE A 154 17.84 -12.34 1.89
CA ILE A 154 16.76 -11.45 2.33
C ILE A 154 15.54 -11.54 1.40
N ILE A 155 15.74 -11.41 0.08
CA ILE A 155 14.61 -11.46 -0.86
C ILE A 155 13.98 -12.87 -0.90
N THR A 156 14.78 -13.92 -0.70
CA THR A 156 14.27 -15.29 -0.57
C THR A 156 13.44 -15.45 0.71
N GLU A 157 13.86 -14.86 1.83
CA GLU A 157 13.08 -14.85 3.07
C GLU A 157 11.75 -14.09 2.89
N VAL A 158 11.82 -12.91 2.27
CA VAL A 158 10.64 -12.10 1.90
C VAL A 158 9.65 -12.91 1.08
N SER A 159 10.11 -13.66 0.07
CA SER A 159 9.24 -14.46 -0.81
C SER A 159 8.42 -15.54 -0.09
N LYS A 160 8.87 -15.98 1.09
CA LYS A 160 8.25 -17.04 1.89
C LYS A 160 7.37 -16.50 3.03
N ALA A 161 7.42 -15.19 3.29
CA ALA A 161 6.72 -14.56 4.38
C ALA A 161 5.28 -14.14 4.00
N SER A 162 4.44 -13.92 5.01
CA SER A 162 3.17 -13.21 4.80
C SER A 162 3.44 -11.75 4.39
N PRO A 163 2.51 -11.07 3.69
CA PRO A 163 2.74 -9.70 3.20
C PRO A 163 3.18 -8.72 4.28
N VAL A 164 2.56 -8.78 5.46
CA VAL A 164 2.92 -7.89 6.57
C VAL A 164 4.32 -8.19 7.12
N LYS A 165 4.68 -9.48 7.25
CA LYS A 165 6.02 -9.86 7.73
C LYS A 165 7.08 -9.60 6.68
N ALA A 166 6.77 -9.75 5.40
CA ALA A 166 7.62 -9.38 4.28
C ALA A 166 8.00 -7.89 4.33
N ILE A 167 7.03 -7.00 4.57
CA ILE A 167 7.30 -5.57 4.77
C ILE A 167 8.22 -5.35 5.98
N SER A 168 7.96 -6.01 7.11
CA SER A 168 8.83 -5.90 8.30
C SER A 168 10.27 -6.37 8.03
N ILE A 169 10.46 -7.49 7.33
CA ILE A 169 11.79 -8.00 6.96
C ILE A 169 12.53 -6.98 6.12
N LEU A 170 11.88 -6.35 5.14
CA LEU A 170 12.51 -5.31 4.31
C LEU A 170 12.98 -4.11 5.12
N LEU A 171 12.15 -3.66 6.07
CA LEU A 171 12.47 -2.55 6.98
C LEU A 171 13.68 -2.90 7.86
N GLU A 172 13.60 -4.04 8.55
CA GLU A 172 14.65 -4.60 9.43
C GLU A 172 15.97 -4.84 8.68
N SER A 173 15.90 -5.21 7.39
CA SER A 173 17.05 -5.51 6.52
C SER A 173 17.78 -4.26 5.99
N GLY A 174 17.33 -3.06 6.35
CA GLY A 174 18.04 -1.81 6.06
C GLY A 174 17.23 -0.80 5.26
N TYR A 175 16.02 -1.12 4.79
CA TYR A 175 15.18 -0.12 4.13
C TYR A 175 14.75 0.98 5.11
N GLU A 176 14.47 0.66 6.38
CA GLU A 176 14.14 1.68 7.40
C GLU A 176 15.31 2.64 7.66
N ALA A 177 16.54 2.11 7.71
CA ALA A 177 17.74 2.93 7.86
C ALA A 177 17.91 3.90 6.67
N TYR A 178 17.64 3.43 5.44
CA TYR A 178 17.63 4.28 4.25
C TYR A 178 16.57 5.39 4.32
N LEU A 179 15.34 5.05 4.72
CA LEU A 179 14.26 6.05 4.86
C LEU A 179 14.62 7.12 5.90
N SER A 180 15.22 6.69 7.01
CA SER A 180 15.68 7.58 8.09
C SER A 180 16.79 8.51 7.63
N GLU A 181 17.79 8.00 6.90
CA GLU A 181 18.88 8.79 6.33
C GLU A 181 18.37 9.84 5.33
N LYS A 182 17.32 9.52 4.57
CA LYS A 182 16.70 10.44 3.60
C LYS A 182 15.62 11.34 4.20
N HIS A 183 15.34 11.23 5.50
CA HIS A 183 14.29 11.97 6.19
C HIS A 183 12.90 11.85 5.53
N PHE A 184 12.57 10.65 5.04
CA PHE A 184 11.28 10.39 4.43
C PHE A 184 10.18 10.15 5.47
N ASP A 185 8.97 10.60 5.16
CA ASP A 185 7.77 10.36 5.98
C ASP A 185 7.34 8.88 5.90
N THR A 186 7.51 8.16 7.00
CA THR A 186 7.22 6.72 7.10
C THR A 186 5.75 6.40 7.37
N GLY A 187 4.86 7.39 7.49
CA GLY A 187 3.43 7.17 7.81
C GLY A 187 2.70 6.23 6.84
N LYS A 188 3.19 6.10 5.59
CA LYS A 188 2.62 5.19 4.57
C LYS A 188 2.96 3.72 4.81
N ILE A 189 4.03 3.43 5.56
CA ILE A 189 4.39 2.05 5.91
C ILE A 189 3.29 1.43 6.76
N GLU A 190 2.79 2.17 7.75
CA GLU A 190 1.71 1.69 8.61
C GLU A 190 0.43 1.40 7.80
N ILE A 191 0.09 2.26 6.84
CA ILE A 191 -1.02 2.03 5.90
C ILE A 191 -0.80 0.75 5.10
N LEU A 192 0.39 0.56 4.53
CA LEU A 192 0.73 -0.65 3.76
C LEU A 192 0.69 -1.90 4.63
N GLN A 193 1.15 -1.84 5.88
CA GLN A 193 1.10 -2.97 6.82
C GLN A 193 -0.34 -3.35 7.16
N ILE A 194 -1.22 -2.37 7.39
CA ILE A 194 -2.64 -2.63 7.67
C ILE A 194 -3.32 -3.29 6.46
N LEU A 195 -3.07 -2.78 5.25
CA LEU A 195 -3.59 -3.37 4.01
C LEU A 195 -3.01 -4.78 3.77
N ALA A 196 -1.71 -4.96 4.00
CA ALA A 196 -1.00 -6.22 3.82
C ALA A 196 -1.50 -7.31 4.77
N LYS A 197 -1.90 -6.95 5.99
CA LYS A 197 -2.46 -7.88 6.97
C LYS A 197 -3.80 -8.50 6.53
N GLN A 198 -4.51 -7.85 5.61
CA GLN A 198 -5.76 -8.36 5.04
C GLN A 198 -5.56 -9.37 3.90
N GLU A 199 -4.31 -9.65 3.53
CA GLU A 199 -3.98 -10.46 2.36
C GLU A 199 -3.14 -11.69 2.74
N PRO A 200 -3.49 -12.89 2.24
CA PRO A 200 -2.81 -14.12 2.64
C PRO A 200 -1.45 -14.29 1.97
N THR A 201 -1.26 -13.70 0.78
CA THR A 201 -0.06 -13.87 -0.05
C THR A 201 0.43 -12.54 -0.60
N ILE A 202 1.72 -12.45 -0.92
CA ILE A 202 2.33 -11.24 -1.51
C ILE A 202 1.68 -10.92 -2.86
N GLU A 203 1.38 -11.93 -3.68
CA GLU A 203 0.66 -11.74 -4.94
C GLU A 203 -0.74 -11.16 -4.73
N GLY A 204 -1.50 -11.68 -3.74
CA GLY A 204 -2.81 -11.14 -3.36
C GLY A 204 -2.73 -9.68 -2.95
N PHE A 205 -1.73 -9.34 -2.13
CA PHE A 205 -1.48 -7.96 -1.72
C PHE A 205 -1.13 -7.03 -2.90
N LEU A 206 -0.21 -7.44 -3.77
CA LEU A 206 0.16 -6.66 -4.96
C LEU A 206 -1.03 -6.47 -5.90
N ASN A 207 -1.85 -7.50 -6.10
CA ASN A 207 -3.08 -7.40 -6.89
C ASN A 207 -4.08 -6.44 -6.25
N ARG A 208 -4.24 -6.50 -4.93
CA ARG A 208 -5.16 -5.62 -4.20
C ARG A 208 -4.75 -4.16 -4.30
N LEU A 209 -3.46 -3.85 -4.19
CA LEU A 209 -2.95 -2.49 -4.38
C LEU A 209 -3.28 -1.96 -5.78
N ARG A 210 -3.07 -2.77 -6.83
CA ARG A 210 -3.43 -2.40 -8.22
C ARG A 210 -4.94 -2.17 -8.38
N ASP A 211 -5.77 -3.00 -7.75
CA ASP A 211 -7.22 -2.84 -7.78
C ASP A 211 -7.67 -1.55 -7.10
N LEU A 212 -7.15 -1.26 -5.91
CA LEU A 212 -7.44 -0.01 -5.19
C LEU A 212 -7.02 1.20 -6.02
N GLU A 213 -5.83 1.16 -6.63
CA GLU A 213 -5.35 2.22 -7.52
C GLU A 213 -6.29 2.44 -8.71
N ARG A 214 -6.68 1.37 -9.39
CA ARG A 214 -7.62 1.41 -10.52
C ARG A 214 -8.97 1.99 -10.11
N LEU A 215 -9.53 1.52 -8.99
CA LEU A 215 -10.83 1.96 -8.49
C LEU A 215 -10.83 3.45 -8.13
N LEU A 216 -9.75 3.94 -7.52
CA LEU A 216 -9.58 5.35 -7.18
C LEU A 216 -9.41 6.22 -8.43
N LYS A 217 -8.62 5.79 -9.42
CA LYS A 217 -8.48 6.49 -10.72
C LYS A 217 -9.80 6.55 -11.49
N GLN A 218 -10.68 5.56 -11.32
CA GLN A 218 -12.02 5.52 -11.92
C GLN A 218 -13.07 6.32 -11.12
N GLY A 219 -12.69 6.96 -10.00
CA GLY A 219 -13.59 7.77 -9.18
C GLY A 219 -14.58 6.98 -8.32
N LEU A 220 -14.34 5.67 -8.12
CA LEU A 220 -15.19 4.73 -7.38
C LEU A 220 -16.67 4.75 -7.83
N LEU A 221 -16.94 4.20 -9.01
CA LEU A 221 -18.25 3.64 -9.35
C LEU A 221 -18.16 2.11 -9.33
N PRO A 222 -19.03 1.45 -8.57
CA PRO A 222 -20.00 0.56 -9.22
C PRO A 222 -21.41 0.85 -8.71
N ASN A 223 -22.28 1.32 -9.61
CA ASN A 223 -23.72 1.26 -9.39
C ASN A 223 -24.13 -0.21 -9.20
N MET A 224 -24.41 -0.64 -7.96
CA MET A 224 -25.29 -1.78 -7.71
C MET A 224 -26.73 -1.37 -8.06
N LYS A 225 -27.01 -1.16 -9.35
CA LYS A 225 -28.36 -1.19 -9.91
C LYS A 225 -28.46 -2.37 -10.85
N ALA A 226 -28.69 -3.55 -10.29
CA ALA A 226 -29.27 -4.69 -10.99
C ALA A 226 -29.77 -5.73 -9.98
N GLN A 227 -30.79 -5.39 -9.19
CA GLN A 227 -31.77 -6.34 -8.61
C GLN A 227 -32.86 -5.56 -7.84
N SER A 228 -33.56 -4.67 -8.54
CA SER A 228 -34.86 -4.14 -8.11
C SER A 228 -35.53 -3.42 -9.28
N SER A 229 -35.78 -4.17 -10.36
CA SER A 229 -36.68 -3.74 -11.43
C SER A 229 -37.51 -4.94 -11.92
N SER A 230 -38.00 -5.72 -10.96
CA SER A 230 -39.15 -6.59 -11.15
C SER A 230 -40.23 -6.13 -10.17
N GLN A 231 -40.68 -4.90 -10.34
CA GLN A 231 -41.97 -4.46 -9.84
C GLN A 231 -42.79 -3.97 -11.02
N GLN A 232 -44.03 -4.44 -11.04
CA GLN A 232 -45.17 -3.65 -11.48
C GLN A 232 -45.25 -3.34 -12.97
N SER A 233 -45.68 -4.35 -13.73
CA SER A 233 -46.43 -4.12 -14.96
C SER A 233 -47.52 -5.18 -15.15
N ILE A 234 -48.34 -5.43 -14.12
CA ILE A 234 -49.67 -6.02 -14.27
C ILE A 234 -50.61 -5.41 -13.22
N GLN A 235 -51.03 -4.16 -13.46
CA GLN A 235 -52.32 -3.63 -13.01
C GLN A 235 -52.59 -2.32 -13.75
N ALA A 236 -52.94 -2.45 -15.03
CA ALA A 236 -53.72 -1.47 -15.79
C ALA A 236 -54.06 -2.10 -17.14
N LYS A 237 -55.10 -2.95 -17.18
CA LYS A 237 -56.00 -3.18 -18.32
C LYS A 237 -56.95 -4.34 -18.00
N ALA A 238 -58.17 -3.96 -17.62
CA ALA A 238 -59.48 -4.60 -17.82
C ALA A 238 -60.37 -4.24 -16.62
#